data_AF-A0A935X8S1-F1
#
_entry.id   AF-A0A935X8S1-F1
#
_cell.length_a   1.000
_cell.length_b   1.000
_cell.length_c   1.000
_cell.angle_alpha   90.00
_cell.angle_beta   90.00
_cell.angle_gamma   90.00
#
_symmetry.space_group_name_H-M   'P 1'
#
loop_
_entity.id
_entity.type
_entity.pdbx_description
1 polymer ?
#
loop_
_entity_poly.entity_id
_entity_poly.type
_entity_poly.pdbx_seq_one_letter_code
_entity_poly.pdbx_strand_id
1 'polypeptide(L)'
;MNFDEAIAAHTKWKVRLRTFIDGTGEQLDSTKVAMDNQCDLGKWIYGEGSKYKSLDAYEKLRASHAQFHKCASQVVTQASAGKKAEAEALIATGGNFSKLSHETVNAIMQMRKAAG
;
A
#
# COMPACT_ATOMS: atom_id res chain seq x y z
N MET A 1 -10.46 -9.89 9.52
CA MET A 1 -9.35 -9.81 8.53
C MET A 1 -8.23 -10.75 8.93
N ASN A 2 -7.55 -11.37 7.97
CA ASN A 2 -6.32 -12.11 8.22
C ASN A 2 -5.10 -11.20 7.98
N PHE A 3 -4.32 -10.93 9.02
CA PHE A 3 -3.14 -10.05 8.93
C PHE A 3 -2.02 -10.65 8.05
N ASP A 4 -1.89 -11.97 7.99
CA ASP A 4 -0.89 -12.64 7.16
C ASP A 4 -1.22 -12.47 5.66
N GLU A 5 -2.50 -12.55 5.31
CA GLU A 5 -2.99 -12.24 3.95
C GLU A 5 -2.77 -10.76 3.60
N ALA A 6 -2.99 -9.84 4.55
CA ALA A 6 -2.74 -8.42 4.33
C ALA A 6 -1.26 -8.14 4.05
N ILE A 7 -0.34 -8.78 4.79
CA ILE A 7 1.12 -8.68 4.55
C ILE A 7 1.47 -9.24 3.17
N ALA A 8 0.96 -10.43 2.83
CA ALA A 8 1.19 -11.05 1.53
C ALA A 8 0.66 -10.19 0.37
N ALA A 9 -0.49 -9.55 0.53
CA ALA A 9 -1.03 -8.63 -0.46
C ALA A 9 -0.14 -7.39 -0.65
N HIS A 10 0.33 -6.78 0.44
CA HIS A 10 1.15 -5.56 0.41
C HIS A 10 2.56 -5.79 -0.14
N THR A 11 3.14 -6.96 0.11
CA THR A 11 4.44 -7.34 -0.49
C THR A 11 4.33 -7.58 -2.01
N LYS A 12 3.19 -8.10 -2.48
CA LYS A 12 2.93 -8.32 -3.92
C LYS A 12 2.75 -7.03 -4.74
N TRP A 13 2.37 -5.92 -4.12
CA TRP A 13 2.13 -4.66 -4.84
C TRP A 13 3.36 -4.16 -5.60
N LYS A 14 4.58 -4.37 -5.09
CA LYS A 14 5.80 -3.97 -5.83
C LYS A 14 5.90 -4.68 -7.18
N VAL A 15 5.55 -5.96 -7.23
CA VAL A 15 5.53 -6.75 -8.46
C VAL A 15 4.43 -6.24 -9.39
N ARG A 16 3.23 -6.00 -8.86
CA ARG A 16 2.09 -5.45 -9.65
C ARG A 16 2.43 -4.10 -10.30
N LEU A 17 3.06 -3.20 -9.54
CA LEU A 17 3.50 -1.90 -10.07
C LEU A 17 4.63 -2.05 -11.10
N ARG A 18 5.58 -2.98 -10.88
CA ARG A 18 6.64 -3.26 -11.85
C ARG A 18 6.08 -3.77 -13.17
N THR A 19 5.19 -4.75 -13.15
CA THR A 19 4.60 -5.30 -14.38
C THR A 19 3.69 -4.29 -15.06
N PHE A 20 2.99 -3.43 -14.32
CA PHE A 20 2.27 -2.28 -14.89
C PHE A 20 3.22 -1.31 -15.60
N ILE A 21 4.32 -0.91 -14.96
CA ILE A 21 5.36 -0.06 -15.54
C ILE A 21 5.93 -0.67 -16.84
N ASP A 22 6.10 -1.99 -16.87
CA ASP A 22 6.63 -2.71 -18.02
C ASP A 22 5.59 -2.98 -19.11
N GLY A 23 4.31 -2.63 -18.89
CA GLY A 23 3.22 -2.88 -19.83
C GLY A 23 2.82 -4.36 -19.95
N THR A 24 3.29 -5.22 -19.04
CA THR A 24 3.02 -6.67 -19.03
C THR A 24 2.00 -7.09 -17.97
N GLY A 25 1.64 -6.17 -17.07
CA GLY A 25 0.71 -6.39 -15.97
C GLY A 25 -0.74 -6.01 -16.28
N GLU A 26 -1.56 -6.10 -15.24
CA GLU A 26 -2.94 -5.58 -15.27
C GLU A 26 -2.94 -4.05 -15.47
N GLN A 27 -4.00 -3.51 -16.05
CA GLN A 27 -4.20 -2.07 -16.12
C GLN A 27 -4.62 -1.53 -14.76
N LEU A 28 -3.86 -0.58 -14.23
CA LEU A 28 -4.13 0.08 -12.96
C LEU A 28 -4.71 1.47 -13.18
N ASP A 29 -5.75 1.80 -12.43
CA ASP A 29 -6.34 3.13 -12.38
C ASP A 29 -5.79 3.88 -11.14
N SER A 30 -5.04 4.96 -11.38
CA SER A 30 -4.41 5.73 -10.29
C SER A 30 -5.42 6.25 -9.26
N THR A 31 -6.64 6.61 -9.67
CA THR A 31 -7.69 7.09 -8.77
C THR A 31 -8.16 5.96 -7.86
N LYS A 32 -8.33 4.76 -8.40
CA LYS A 32 -8.69 3.58 -7.61
C LYS A 32 -7.57 3.14 -6.68
N VAL A 33 -6.33 3.17 -7.18
CA VAL A 33 -5.14 2.83 -6.37
C VAL A 33 -4.95 3.80 -5.22
N ALA A 34 -5.32 5.08 -5.37
CA ALA A 34 -5.23 6.08 -4.31
C ALA A 34 -6.25 5.88 -3.17
N MET A 35 -7.36 5.16 -3.43
CA MET A 35 -8.38 4.89 -2.43
C MET A 35 -7.94 3.82 -1.44
N ASP A 36 -7.41 4.27 -0.30
CA ASP A 36 -6.89 3.43 0.78
C ASP A 36 -7.97 2.74 1.62
N ASN A 37 -9.24 2.84 1.24
CA ASN A 37 -10.35 2.15 1.90
C ASN A 37 -10.96 1.02 1.06
N GLN A 38 -10.41 0.73 -0.14
CA GLN A 38 -11.00 -0.25 -1.07
C GLN A 38 -10.34 -1.62 -1.04
N CYS A 39 -9.07 -1.71 -0.66
CA CYS A 39 -8.41 -3.01 -0.46
C CYS A 39 -8.90 -3.67 0.84
N ASP A 40 -8.68 -4.97 1.01
CA ASP A 40 -9.20 -5.71 2.18
C ASP A 40 -8.67 -5.15 3.51
N LEU A 41 -7.41 -4.71 3.53
CA LEU A 41 -6.83 -4.01 4.68
C LEU A 41 -7.51 -2.68 4.93
N GLY A 42 -7.71 -1.86 3.90
CA GLY A 42 -8.43 -0.59 3.98
C GLY A 42 -9.85 -0.76 4.51
N LYS A 43 -10.61 -1.69 3.93
CA LYS A 43 -11.97 -2.02 4.38
C LYS A 43 -12.00 -2.43 5.85
N TRP A 44 -11.00 -3.17 6.30
CA TRP A 44 -10.88 -3.51 7.72
C TRP A 44 -10.53 -2.30 8.58
N ILE A 45 -9.52 -1.49 8.21
CA ILE A 45 -9.11 -0.29 8.94
C ILE A 45 -10.33 0.62 9.17
N TYR A 46 -11.02 0.99 8.09
CA TYR A 46 -12.15 1.92 8.14
C TYR A 46 -13.48 1.28 8.60
N GLY A 47 -13.52 -0.05 8.73
CA GLY A 47 -14.68 -0.81 9.20
C GLY A 47 -14.44 -1.37 10.60
N GLU A 48 -14.33 -2.70 10.71
CA GLU A 48 -14.20 -3.42 11.98
C GLU A 48 -13.01 -2.95 12.83
N GLY A 49 -11.90 -2.61 12.18
CA GLY A 49 -10.67 -2.14 12.82
C GLY A 49 -10.83 -0.83 13.58
N SER A 50 -11.85 -0.02 13.26
CA SER A 50 -12.12 1.25 13.94
C SER A 50 -12.36 1.12 15.45
N LYS A 51 -12.72 -0.08 15.94
CA LYS A 51 -12.80 -0.38 17.38
C LYS A 51 -11.46 -0.21 18.11
N TYR A 52 -10.35 -0.28 17.38
CA TYR A 52 -8.99 -0.10 17.88
C TYR A 52 -8.45 1.33 17.73
N LYS A 53 -9.29 2.32 17.38
CA LYS A 53 -8.86 3.71 17.12
C LYS A 53 -8.13 4.41 18.27
N SER A 54 -8.27 3.92 19.49
CA SER A 54 -7.54 4.43 20.66
C SER A 54 -6.10 3.90 20.77
N LEU A 55 -5.73 2.90 19.96
CA LEU A 55 -4.39 2.33 19.96
C LEU A 55 -3.48 3.09 18.98
N ASP A 56 -2.29 3.49 19.43
CA ASP A 56 -1.28 4.11 18.56
C ASP A 56 -0.92 3.23 17.35
N ALA A 57 -0.96 1.90 17.52
CA ALA A 57 -0.71 0.94 16.45
C ALA A 57 -1.74 1.06 15.32
N TYR A 58 -3.00 1.36 15.64
CA TYR A 58 -4.05 1.57 14.65
C TYR A 58 -3.82 2.84 13.84
N GLU A 59 -3.56 3.98 14.49
CA GLU A 59 -3.33 5.23 13.75
C GLU A 59 -2.06 5.17 12.90
N LYS A 60 -0.99 4.51 13.38
CA LYS A 60 0.22 4.25 12.58
C LYS A 60 -0.08 3.39 11.35
N LEU A 61 -0.90 2.34 11.50
CA LEU A 61 -1.33 1.50 10.39
C LEU A 61 -2.16 2.30 9.39
N ARG A 62 -3.18 3.03 9.85
CA ARG A 62 -4.03 3.86 8.99
C ARG A 62 -3.22 4.88 8.19
N ALA A 63 -2.33 5.61 8.87
CA ALA A 63 -1.52 6.64 8.24
C ALA A 63 -0.52 6.06 7.22
N SER A 64 0.22 5.01 7.58
CA SER A 64 1.17 4.37 6.66
C SER A 64 0.45 3.74 5.45
N HIS A 65 -0.72 3.14 5.66
CA HIS A 65 -1.54 2.57 4.59
C HIS A 65 -2.03 3.63 3.59
N ALA A 66 -2.51 4.77 4.09
CA ALA A 66 -2.91 5.90 3.23
C ALA A 66 -1.74 6.42 2.40
N GLN A 67 -0.56 6.58 3.02
CA GLN A 67 0.65 7.03 2.31
C GLN A 67 1.12 6.02 1.28
N PHE A 68 1.06 4.72 1.59
CA PHE A 68 1.37 3.64 0.67
C PHE A 68 0.50 3.72 -0.60
N HIS A 69 -0.82 3.81 -0.43
CA HIS A 69 -1.76 3.89 -1.56
C HIS A 69 -1.60 5.17 -2.38
N LYS A 70 -1.33 6.30 -1.71
CA LYS A 70 -0.98 7.56 -2.39
C LYS A 70 0.31 7.44 -3.20
N CYS A 71 1.34 6.77 -2.69
CA CYS A 71 2.58 6.59 -3.43
C CYS A 71 2.41 5.58 -4.58
N ALA A 72 1.65 4.51 -4.37
CA ALA A 72 1.29 3.57 -5.42
C ALA A 72 0.55 4.27 -6.57
N SER A 73 -0.39 5.18 -6.27
CA SER A 73 -1.09 5.93 -7.32
C SER A 73 -0.15 6.88 -8.07
N GLN A 74 0.83 7.49 -7.40
CA GLN A 74 1.87 8.28 -8.07
C GLN A 74 2.68 7.44 -9.05
N VAL A 75 3.06 6.21 -8.68
CA VAL A 75 3.75 5.28 -9.59
C VAL A 75 2.91 5.05 -10.85
N VAL A 76 1.62 4.76 -10.67
CA VAL A 76 0.68 4.56 -11.78
C VAL A 76 0.57 5.80 -12.65
N THR A 77 0.39 6.98 -12.05
CA THR A 77 0.29 8.26 -12.78
C THR A 77 1.54 8.56 -13.61
N GLN A 78 2.74 8.36 -13.06
CA GLN A 78 3.98 8.61 -13.80
C GLN A 78 4.12 7.63 -14.98
N ALA A 79 3.90 6.34 -14.74
CA ALA A 79 3.97 5.33 -15.80
C ALA A 79 2.94 5.59 -16.92
N SER A 80 1.69 5.94 -16.58
CA SER A 80 0.66 6.32 -17.55
C SER A 80 0.98 7.59 -18.34
N ALA A 81 1.80 8.49 -17.78
CA ALA A 81 2.29 9.69 -18.47
C ALA A 81 3.55 9.43 -19.34
N GLY A 82 3.96 8.17 -19.51
CA GLY A 82 5.19 7.79 -20.23
C GLY A 82 6.49 8.06 -19.45
N LYS A 83 6.39 8.50 -18.19
CA LYS A 83 7.52 8.83 -17.30
C LYS A 83 8.01 7.58 -16.57
N LYS A 84 8.53 6.64 -17.36
CA LYS A 84 8.91 5.30 -16.88
C LYS A 84 10.03 5.37 -15.83
N ALA A 85 11.06 6.18 -16.06
CA ALA A 85 12.20 6.30 -15.14
C ALA A 85 11.78 6.83 -13.75
N GLU A 86 10.87 7.80 -13.72
CA GLU A 86 10.32 8.36 -12.49
C GLU A 86 9.48 7.34 -11.72
N ALA A 87 8.67 6.56 -12.43
CA ALA A 87 7.90 5.46 -11.84
C ALA A 87 8.83 4.37 -11.27
N GLU A 88 9.88 4.01 -12.00
CA GLU A 88 10.89 3.03 -11.57
C GLU A 88 11.67 3.49 -10.33
N ALA A 89 12.05 4.77 -10.28
CA ALA A 89 12.75 5.36 -9.13
C ALA A 89 11.92 5.26 -7.84
N LEU A 90 10.60 5.41 -7.92
CA LEU A 90 9.71 5.26 -6.77
C LEU A 90 9.72 3.83 -6.21
N ILE A 91 9.71 2.82 -7.08
CA ILE A 91 9.67 1.39 -6.68
C ILE A 91 11.06 0.75 -6.54
N ALA A 92 12.13 1.46 -6.87
CA ALA A 92 13.50 0.99 -6.70
C ALA A 92 13.83 0.70 -5.23
N THR A 93 14.91 -0.03 -4.99
CA THR A 93 15.46 -0.19 -3.63
C THR A 93 15.77 1.19 -3.06
N GLY A 94 15.28 1.48 -1.86
CA GLY A 94 15.38 2.81 -1.23
C GLY A 94 14.43 3.88 -1.77
N GLY A 95 13.69 3.58 -2.85
CA GLY A 95 12.62 4.43 -3.38
C GLY A 95 11.44 4.59 -2.41
N ASN A 96 10.68 5.66 -2.59
CA ASN A 96 9.63 6.04 -1.64
C ASN A 96 8.55 4.96 -1.48
N PHE A 97 8.12 4.33 -2.58
CA PHE A 97 7.15 3.24 -2.52
C PHE A 97 7.72 2.04 -1.76
N SER A 98 8.98 1.68 -1.99
CA SER A 98 9.63 0.60 -1.25
C SER A 98 9.65 0.90 0.25
N LYS A 99 10.01 2.12 0.68
CA LYS A 99 10.02 2.51 2.10
C LYS A 99 8.63 2.40 2.74
N LEU A 100 7.63 3.02 2.12
CA LEU A 100 6.25 3.01 2.60
C LEU A 100 5.66 1.59 2.63
N SER A 101 6.01 0.74 1.67
CA SER A 101 5.60 -0.67 1.67
C SER A 101 6.12 -1.42 2.89
N HIS A 102 7.41 -1.25 3.24
CA HIS A 102 7.98 -1.85 4.45
C HIS A 102 7.35 -1.28 5.73
N GLU A 103 7.12 0.04 5.78
CA GLU A 103 6.46 0.69 6.92
C GLU A 103 5.04 0.17 7.14
N THR A 104 4.24 0.03 6.08
CA THR A 104 2.90 -0.55 6.16
C THR A 104 2.95 -1.99 6.64
N VAL A 105 3.85 -2.83 6.11
CA VAL A 105 4.02 -4.23 6.58
C VAL A 105 4.39 -4.27 8.06
N ASN A 106 5.31 -3.42 8.50
CA ASN A 106 5.66 -3.29 9.91
C ASN A 106 4.46 -2.85 10.76
N ALA A 107 3.69 -1.87 10.32
CA ALA A 107 2.51 -1.40 11.02
C ALA A 107 1.42 -2.48 11.11
N ILE A 108 1.26 -3.32 10.07
CA ILE A 108 0.37 -4.48 10.11
C ILE A 108 0.79 -5.45 11.21
N MET A 109 2.09 -5.77 11.30
CA MET A 109 2.62 -6.66 12.34
C MET A 109 2.41 -6.10 13.75
N GLN A 110 2.60 -4.79 13.94
CA GLN A 110 2.34 -4.14 15.24
C GLN A 110 0.85 -4.14 15.59
N MET A 111 -0.02 -3.88 14.61
CA MET A 111 -1.47 -3.94 14.82
C MET A 111 -1.92 -5.36 15.19
N ARG A 112 -1.39 -6.39 14.53
CA ARG A 112 -1.66 -7.79 14.89
C ARG A 112 -1.33 -8.08 16.36
N LYS A 113 -0.17 -7.60 16.83
CA LYS A 113 0.26 -7.78 18.22
C LYS A 113 -0.60 -7.02 19.22
N ALA A 114 -1.11 -5.84 18.84
CA ALA A 114 -1.92 -5.00 19.72
C ALA A 114 -3.42 -5.38 19.74
N ALA A 115 -3.90 -6.06 18.69
CA ALA A 115 -5.29 -6.51 18.56
C ALA A 115 -5.55 -7.93 19.10
N GLY A 116 -4.49 -8.70 19.37
CA GLY A 116 -4.55 -10.02 19.99
C GLY A 116 -4.35 -9.92 21.49
#